data_AF-A0A6B2FX45-F1
#
_entry.id   AF-A0A6B2FX45-F1
#
_cell.length_a   1.000
_cell.length_b   1.000
_cell.length_c   1.000
_cell.angle_alpha   90.00
_cell.angle_beta   90.00
_cell.angle_gamma   90.00
#
_symmetry.space_group_name_H-M   'P 1'
#
loop_
_entity.id
_entity.type
_entity.pdbx_description
1 polymer ?
#
loop_
_entity_poly.entity_id
_entity_poly.type
_entity_poly.pdbx_seq_one_letter_code
_entity_poly.pdbx_strand_id
1 'polypeptide(L)'
;MTGFNQAIKPLRDSFDPLQLNGNIKQNPSDKCGIWSKNNLEWVLPCGAQAFTVFNDTFKFYSQNESIIYELSYIPLITSERTKFRLPKLSEGETLAQVYDRFSSPMSWSANLSQLEPNRSEYNGVINPDFVNWMLGSPFNFFTKPYREISGPKFLYAGNYSLVVNYSILARAH
;
A
#
# COMPACT_ATOMS: atom_id res chain seq x y z
N MET A 1 -7.74 -8.62 9.95
CA MET A 1 -6.57 -9.00 10.78
C MET A 1 -6.98 -9.04 12.24
N THR A 2 -6.47 -10.02 12.97
CA THR A 2 -6.63 -10.17 14.42
C THR A 2 -5.24 -10.12 15.07
N GLY A 3 -5.14 -9.64 16.31
CA GLY A 3 -3.86 -9.61 17.06
C GLY A 3 -2.85 -8.55 16.61
N PHE A 4 -3.11 -7.80 15.55
CA PHE A 4 -2.27 -6.68 15.10
C PHE A 4 -2.93 -5.35 15.43
N ASN A 5 -2.23 -4.48 16.17
CA ASN A 5 -2.79 -3.21 16.65
C ASN A 5 -2.10 -2.01 15.99
N GLN A 6 -2.76 -1.42 14.98
CA GLN A 6 -2.27 -0.21 14.29
C GLN A 6 -2.32 1.06 15.14
N ALA A 7 -3.10 1.07 16.23
CA ALA A 7 -3.34 2.27 17.04
C ALA A 7 -2.27 2.51 18.12
N ILE A 8 -1.35 1.56 18.34
CA ILE A 8 -0.26 1.75 19.32
C ILE A 8 0.64 2.90 18.87
N LYS A 9 1.05 3.74 19.83
CA LYS A 9 1.84 4.94 19.56
C LYS A 9 3.07 4.70 18.67
N PRO A 10 3.91 3.66 18.89
CA PRO A 10 5.09 3.42 18.05
C PRO A 10 4.77 3.13 16.59
N LEU A 11 3.58 2.61 16.29
CA LEU A 11 3.16 2.30 14.93
C LEU A 11 2.39 3.47 14.32
N ARG A 12 1.37 3.97 15.02
CA ARG A 12 0.49 5.06 14.60
C ARG A 12 1.22 6.35 14.29
N ASP A 13 2.23 6.71 15.10
CA ASP A 13 2.91 7.99 14.96
C ASP A 13 4.15 7.90 14.04
N SER A 14 4.56 6.69 13.65
CA SER A 14 5.81 6.44 12.91
C SER A 14 5.57 6.38 11.41
N PHE A 15 5.44 7.56 10.80
CA PHE A 15 5.43 7.81 9.36
C PHE A 15 5.71 9.31 9.09
N ASP A 16 6.04 9.67 7.84
CA ASP A 16 6.19 11.06 7.41
C ASP A 16 5.02 11.52 6.50
N PRO A 17 4.11 12.39 6.98
CA PRO A 17 2.99 12.87 6.16
C PRO A 17 3.44 13.71 4.95
N LEU A 18 4.62 14.33 4.99
CA LEU A 18 5.13 15.10 3.84
C LEU A 18 5.56 14.19 2.71
N GLN A 19 6.23 13.07 3.01
CA GLN A 19 6.55 12.04 2.02
C GLN A 19 5.30 11.49 1.35
N LEU A 20 4.27 11.16 2.12
CA LEU A 20 2.99 10.64 1.61
C LEU A 20 2.25 11.65 0.74
N ASN A 21 2.42 12.94 1.01
CA ASN A 21 1.81 14.04 0.24
C ASN A 21 2.72 14.56 -0.89
N GLY A 22 3.75 13.81 -1.29
CA GLY A 22 4.60 14.13 -2.43
C GLY A 22 5.66 15.21 -2.17
N ASN A 23 5.79 15.72 -0.93
CA ASN A 23 6.89 16.59 -0.53
C ASN A 23 8.06 15.74 -0.02
N ILE A 24 8.73 15.10 -0.96
CA ILE A 24 9.82 14.17 -0.69
C ILE A 24 11.10 14.97 -0.47
N LYS A 25 11.59 14.95 0.77
CA LYS A 25 12.88 15.53 1.16
C LYS A 25 13.87 14.42 1.47
N GLN A 26 15.16 14.73 1.40
CA GLN A 26 16.20 13.76 1.77
C GLN A 26 16.08 13.37 3.25
N ASN A 27 15.93 14.33 4.17
CA ASN A 27 15.71 14.01 5.58
C ASN A 27 14.20 13.94 5.90
N PRO A 28 13.64 12.75 6.21
CA PRO A 28 12.25 12.61 6.60
C PRO A 28 12.01 13.05 8.06
N SER A 29 10.76 12.98 8.50
CA SER A 29 10.39 13.26 9.89
C SER A 29 11.12 12.40 10.92
N ASP A 30 11.59 13.02 12.01
CA ASP A 30 12.18 12.33 13.17
C ASP A 30 11.24 11.27 13.80
N LYS A 31 9.93 11.37 13.56
CA LYS A 31 8.94 10.38 14.01
C LYS A 31 9.14 8.99 13.39
N CYS A 32 9.80 8.91 12.24
CA CYS A 32 10.17 7.62 11.64
C CYS A 32 11.24 6.89 12.47
N GLY A 33 12.02 7.59 13.29
CA GLY A 33 13.01 6.99 14.18
C GLY A 33 13.98 6.06 13.44
N ILE A 34 14.12 4.83 13.93
CA ILE A 34 14.99 3.81 13.33
C ILE A 34 14.58 3.38 11.91
N TRP A 35 13.36 3.70 11.48
CA TRP A 35 12.82 3.35 10.16
C TRP A 35 13.06 4.46 9.11
N SER A 36 13.82 5.50 9.44
CA SER A 36 14.15 6.59 8.54
C SER A 36 15.27 6.26 7.56
N LYS A 37 16.15 5.30 7.92
CA LYS A 37 17.32 4.90 7.12
C LYS A 37 17.48 3.40 7.06
N ASN A 38 17.97 2.93 5.91
CA ASN A 38 18.59 1.63 5.77
C ASN A 38 20.08 1.87 5.51
N ASN A 39 20.93 1.51 6.47
CA ASN A 39 22.35 1.85 6.46
C ASN A 39 22.57 3.37 6.27
N LEU A 40 23.07 3.78 5.11
CA LEU A 40 23.36 5.18 4.77
C LEU A 40 22.27 5.84 3.91
N GLU A 41 21.29 5.07 3.42
CA GLU A 41 20.26 5.53 2.50
C GLU A 41 18.97 5.88 3.26
N TRP A 42 18.35 7.00 2.88
CA TRP A 42 17.04 7.38 3.41
C TRP A 42 15.95 6.46 2.87
N VAL A 43 14.94 6.19 3.70
CA VAL A 43 13.83 5.29 3.37
C VAL A 43 12.62 6.08 2.87
N LEU A 44 11.98 5.58 1.81
CA LEU A 44 10.73 6.11 1.27
C LEU A 44 9.75 4.96 0.96
N PRO A 45 8.55 4.94 1.57
CA PRO A 45 8.11 5.77 2.69
C PRO A 45 8.73 5.30 4.01
N CYS A 46 9.16 6.22 4.87
CA CYS A 46 9.74 5.86 6.16
C CYS A 46 8.67 5.49 7.20
N GLY A 47 9.11 4.80 8.26
CA GLY A 47 8.31 4.58 9.46
C GLY A 47 7.87 3.14 9.68
N ALA A 48 7.52 2.81 10.92
CA ALA A 48 7.08 1.48 11.30
C ALA A 48 5.81 1.06 10.54
N GLN A 49 4.92 2.02 10.24
CA GLN A 49 3.65 1.72 9.58
C GLN A 49 3.85 1.24 8.13
N ALA A 50 4.76 1.89 7.41
CA ALA A 50 5.18 1.47 6.08
C ALA A 50 5.94 0.14 6.13
N PHE A 51 6.79 -0.06 7.14
CA PHE A 51 7.51 -1.33 7.30
C PHE A 51 6.57 -2.54 7.47
N THR A 52 5.45 -2.39 8.17
CA THR A 52 4.52 -3.50 8.41
C THR A 52 3.44 -3.67 7.33
N VAL A 53 3.65 -3.18 6.11
CA VAL A 53 2.61 -3.21 5.05
C VAL A 53 2.07 -4.63 4.81
N PHE A 54 0.76 -4.72 4.60
CA PHE A 54 0.12 -5.95 4.16
C PHE A 54 0.33 -6.11 2.64
N ASN A 55 0.91 -7.24 2.22
CA ASN A 55 1.27 -7.49 0.82
C ASN A 55 0.87 -8.88 0.30
N ASP A 56 -0.06 -9.58 0.96
CA ASP A 56 -0.69 -10.75 0.35
C ASP A 56 -1.55 -10.32 -0.84
N THR A 57 -1.61 -11.15 -1.87
CA THR A 57 -2.44 -10.89 -3.05
C THR A 57 -3.53 -11.92 -3.22
N PHE A 58 -4.67 -11.48 -3.73
CA PHE A 58 -5.86 -12.31 -3.92
C PHE A 58 -6.21 -12.41 -5.41
N LYS A 59 -6.62 -13.61 -5.83
CA LYS A 59 -7.23 -13.86 -7.12
C LYS A 59 -8.57 -14.56 -6.91
N PHE A 60 -9.60 -14.09 -7.59
CA PHE A 60 -10.97 -14.57 -7.44
C PHE A 60 -11.49 -15.11 -8.77
N TYR A 61 -12.09 -16.30 -8.73
CA TYR A 61 -12.58 -16.99 -9.92
C TYR A 61 -13.94 -17.63 -9.67
N SER A 62 -14.82 -17.60 -10.68
CA SER A 62 -15.96 -18.52 -10.75
C SER A 62 -15.49 -19.87 -11.29
N GLN A 63 -16.02 -20.98 -10.78
CA GLN A 63 -15.83 -22.29 -11.41
C GLN A 63 -16.64 -22.44 -12.70
N ASN A 64 -17.59 -21.53 -12.96
CA ASN A 64 -18.24 -21.43 -14.26
C ASN A 64 -17.40 -20.51 -15.17
N GLU A 65 -16.69 -21.11 -16.12
CA GLU A 65 -15.81 -20.41 -17.06
C GLU A 65 -16.52 -19.38 -17.95
N SER A 66 -17.86 -19.47 -18.08
CA SER A 66 -18.65 -18.48 -18.81
C SER A 66 -18.80 -17.14 -18.08
N ILE A 67 -18.43 -17.08 -16.80
CA ILE A 67 -18.60 -15.90 -15.95
C ILE A 67 -17.23 -15.37 -15.52
N ILE A 68 -16.90 -14.18 -16.01
CA ILE A 68 -15.65 -13.49 -15.66
C ILE A 68 -15.95 -12.43 -14.60
N TYR A 69 -15.29 -12.56 -13.46
CA TYR A 69 -15.25 -11.56 -12.41
C TYR A 69 -13.83 -10.99 -12.33
N GLU A 70 -13.74 -9.67 -12.22
CA GLU A 70 -12.47 -8.96 -12.10
C GLU A 70 -12.38 -8.31 -10.72
N LEU A 71 -11.17 -8.29 -10.15
CA LEU A 71 -10.91 -7.58 -8.90
C LEU A 71 -10.36 -6.20 -9.22
N SER A 72 -11.20 -5.18 -9.04
CA SER A 72 -10.87 -3.78 -9.28
C SER A 72 -10.45 -3.07 -8.00
N TYR A 73 -9.55 -2.10 -8.13
CA TYR A 73 -9.16 -1.22 -7.03
C TYR A 73 -10.36 -0.41 -6.53
N ILE A 74 -10.41 -0.20 -5.22
CA ILE A 74 -11.39 0.70 -4.61
C ILE A 74 -10.86 2.13 -4.78
N PRO A 75 -11.59 3.03 -5.47
CA PRO A 75 -11.10 4.37 -5.74
C PRO A 75 -10.91 5.19 -4.46
N LEU A 76 -9.82 5.95 -4.39
CA LEU A 76 -9.59 6.87 -3.29
C LEU A 76 -10.67 7.95 -3.22
N ILE A 77 -11.11 8.29 -2.01
CA ILE A 77 -12.03 9.41 -1.76
C ILE A 77 -11.27 10.74 -1.69
N THR A 78 -11.99 11.86 -1.74
CA THR A 78 -11.40 13.20 -1.77
C THR A 78 -10.44 13.46 -0.61
N SER A 79 -10.79 13.05 0.61
CA SER A 79 -9.95 13.26 1.80
C SER A 79 -8.66 12.43 1.80
N GLU A 80 -8.61 11.34 1.05
CA GLU A 80 -7.41 10.53 0.87
C GLU A 80 -6.52 11.18 -0.18
N ARG A 81 -7.10 11.66 -1.30
CA ARG A 81 -6.38 12.38 -2.36
C ARG A 81 -5.77 13.71 -1.90
N THR A 82 -6.22 14.27 -0.77
CA THR A 82 -5.57 15.44 -0.16
C THR A 82 -4.39 15.08 0.73
N LYS A 83 -4.33 13.85 1.26
CA LYS A 83 -3.26 13.35 2.14
C LYS A 83 -2.17 12.60 1.38
N PHE A 84 -2.55 11.91 0.31
CA PHE A 84 -1.68 11.09 -0.52
C PHE A 84 -1.58 11.68 -1.91
N ARG A 85 -0.38 12.10 -2.30
CA ARG A 85 -0.13 12.76 -3.59
C ARG A 85 1.21 12.35 -4.15
N LEU A 86 1.26 12.21 -5.47
CA LEU A 86 2.52 12.03 -6.18
C LEU A 86 3.40 13.29 -6.02
N PRO A 87 4.73 13.13 -5.98
CA PRO A 87 5.63 14.27 -6.02
C PRO A 87 5.47 15.07 -7.31
N LYS A 88 5.75 16.37 -7.24
CA LYS A 88 5.91 17.17 -8.45
C LYS A 88 7.16 16.71 -9.17
N LEU A 89 7.00 16.30 -10.42
CA LEU A 89 8.11 15.88 -11.28
C LEU A 89 8.70 17.10 -11.98
N SER A 90 10.03 17.13 -12.08
CA SER A 90 10.73 18.08 -12.94
C SER A 90 10.50 17.71 -14.42
N GLU A 91 10.75 18.64 -15.33
CA GLU A 91 10.62 18.37 -16.77
C GLU A 91 11.51 17.19 -17.18
N GLY A 92 10.90 16.17 -17.82
CA GLY A 92 11.59 14.94 -18.24
C GLY A 92 11.89 13.93 -17.13
N GLU A 93 11.57 14.23 -15.87
CA GLU A 93 11.74 13.32 -14.74
C GLU A 93 10.55 12.35 -14.61
N THR A 94 10.85 11.08 -14.34
CA THR A 94 9.84 10.04 -14.11
C THR A 94 9.63 9.79 -12.62
N LEU A 95 8.47 9.23 -12.26
CA LEU A 95 8.17 8.87 -10.87
C LEU A 95 9.19 7.86 -10.29
N ALA A 96 9.62 6.89 -11.10
CA ALA A 96 10.63 5.90 -10.71
C ALA A 96 11.96 6.59 -10.37
N GLN A 97 12.43 7.52 -11.21
CA GLN A 97 13.67 8.28 -10.93
C GLN A 97 13.63 9.09 -9.63
N VAL A 98 12.45 9.56 -9.21
CA VAL A 98 12.29 10.24 -7.92
C VAL A 98 12.42 9.23 -6.77
N TYR A 99 11.75 8.08 -6.89
CA TYR A 99 11.74 7.05 -5.85
C TYR A 99 13.05 6.27 -5.73
N ASP A 100 13.75 6.01 -6.82
CA ASP A 100 15.03 5.28 -6.87
C ASP A 100 16.20 6.03 -6.19
N ARG A 101 16.00 7.30 -5.81
CA ARG A 101 16.94 8.07 -4.96
C ARG A 101 16.91 7.62 -3.50
N PHE A 102 15.93 6.80 -3.13
CA PHE A 102 15.66 6.35 -1.78
C PHE A 102 15.62 4.84 -1.73
N SER A 103 15.99 4.28 -0.59
CA SER A 103 15.74 2.87 -0.31
C SER A 103 14.26 2.65 0.03
N SER A 104 13.74 1.48 -0.29
CA SER A 104 12.42 1.05 0.20
C SER A 104 12.54 0.47 1.61
N PRO A 105 11.46 0.38 2.40
CA PRO A 105 11.49 -0.33 3.68
C PRO A 105 12.03 -1.76 3.50
N MET A 106 12.87 -2.25 4.41
CA MET A 106 13.55 -3.55 4.23
C MET A 106 12.59 -4.75 4.12
N SER A 107 11.37 -4.61 4.63
CA SER A 107 10.32 -5.63 4.52
C SER A 107 9.70 -5.71 3.13
N TRP A 108 9.91 -4.71 2.27
CA TRP A 108 9.28 -4.63 0.96
C TRP A 108 10.07 -5.42 -0.07
N SER A 109 9.36 -6.20 -0.90
CA SER A 109 9.94 -6.90 -2.06
C SER A 109 9.97 -6.03 -3.33
N ALA A 110 9.27 -4.90 -3.33
CA ALA A 110 9.13 -3.99 -4.46
C ALA A 110 9.03 -2.55 -3.96
N ASN A 111 9.60 -1.60 -4.69
CA ASN A 111 9.55 -0.19 -4.34
C ASN A 111 8.21 0.46 -4.71
N LEU A 112 8.00 1.72 -4.30
CA LEU A 112 6.77 2.46 -4.58
C LEU A 112 6.42 2.55 -6.08
N SER A 113 7.41 2.71 -6.96
CA SER A 113 7.19 2.77 -8.42
C SER A 113 6.89 1.40 -9.04
N GLN A 114 7.11 0.32 -8.31
CA GLN A 114 6.89 -1.04 -8.75
C GLN A 114 5.57 -1.62 -8.24
N LEU A 115 4.78 -0.87 -7.44
CA LEU A 115 3.49 -1.35 -6.94
C LEU A 115 2.50 -1.59 -8.08
N GLU A 116 2.39 -0.66 -9.04
CA GLU A 116 1.51 -0.75 -10.20
C GLU A 116 2.17 -0.14 -11.46
N PRO A 117 3.19 -0.78 -12.04
CA PRO A 117 3.98 -0.20 -13.13
C PRO A 117 3.16 0.08 -14.41
N ASN A 118 2.04 -0.65 -14.61
CA ASN A 118 1.20 -0.54 -15.80
C ASN A 118 0.02 0.44 -15.63
N ARG A 119 -0.22 0.96 -14.41
CA ARG A 119 -1.35 1.85 -14.09
C ARG A 119 -0.87 3.01 -13.24
N SER A 120 -0.35 4.04 -13.91
CA SER A 120 0.24 5.23 -13.27
C SER A 120 -0.69 5.91 -12.25
N GLU A 121 -2.00 5.85 -12.48
CA GLU A 121 -3.06 6.39 -11.63
C GLU A 121 -3.23 5.65 -10.29
N TYR A 122 -2.64 4.46 -10.15
CA TYR A 122 -2.63 3.63 -8.95
C TYR A 122 -1.22 3.27 -8.47
N ASN A 123 -0.19 3.98 -8.94
CA ASN A 123 1.19 3.66 -8.61
C ASN A 123 1.77 4.61 -7.55
N GLY A 124 2.80 4.18 -6.84
CA GLY A 124 3.44 4.99 -5.80
C GLY A 124 2.60 5.18 -4.55
N VAL A 125 2.77 6.32 -3.87
CA VAL A 125 2.09 6.63 -2.60
C VAL A 125 0.57 6.78 -2.73
N ILE A 126 0.04 6.82 -3.95
CA ILE A 126 -1.40 6.87 -4.23
C ILE A 126 -2.00 5.50 -4.57
N ASN A 127 -1.20 4.42 -4.49
CA ASN A 127 -1.71 3.07 -4.67
C ASN A 127 -2.84 2.80 -3.65
N PRO A 128 -4.05 2.37 -4.07
CA PRO A 128 -5.17 2.25 -3.14
C PRO A 128 -4.97 1.27 -1.99
N ASP A 129 -4.26 0.16 -2.19
CA ASP A 129 -3.95 -0.78 -1.10
C ASP A 129 -2.98 -0.16 -0.09
N PHE A 130 -1.94 0.50 -0.60
CA PHE A 130 -0.99 1.21 0.23
C PHE A 130 -1.68 2.30 1.05
N VAL A 131 -2.50 3.14 0.42
CA VAL A 131 -3.27 4.20 1.10
C VAL A 131 -4.18 3.60 2.17
N ASN A 132 -4.96 2.57 1.82
CA ASN A 132 -5.85 1.90 2.75
C ASN A 132 -5.08 1.30 3.94
N TRP A 133 -3.86 0.78 3.74
CA TRP A 133 -3.01 0.32 4.83
C TRP A 133 -2.50 1.47 5.73
N MET A 134 -2.02 2.55 5.11
CA MET A 134 -1.49 3.73 5.80
C MET A 134 -2.57 4.51 6.57
N LEU A 135 -3.84 4.30 6.26
CA LEU A 135 -4.95 4.75 7.10
C LEU A 135 -5.13 3.77 8.27
N GLY A 136 -4.44 4.02 9.39
CA GLY A 136 -4.45 3.13 10.56
C GLY A 136 -5.85 2.87 11.12
N SER A 137 -6.14 1.61 11.46
CA SER A 137 -7.34 1.22 12.18
C SER A 137 -7.21 1.55 13.68
N PRO A 138 -8.28 2.03 14.34
CA PRO A 138 -8.27 2.28 15.79
C PRO A 138 -8.37 1.00 16.63
N PHE A 139 -8.69 -0.16 16.01
CA PHE A 139 -8.91 -1.43 16.72
C PHE A 139 -7.83 -2.46 16.40
N ASN A 140 -7.57 -3.38 17.33
CA ASN A 140 -6.69 -4.55 17.16
C ASN A 140 -7.36 -5.73 16.40
N PHE A 141 -8.67 -5.62 16.19
CA PHE A 141 -9.48 -6.46 15.33
C PHE A 141 -10.10 -5.57 14.27
N PHE A 142 -9.72 -5.77 13.00
CA PHE A 142 -10.22 -4.91 11.93
C PHE A 142 -10.25 -5.61 10.58
N THR A 143 -11.13 -5.12 9.71
CA THR A 143 -11.17 -5.42 8.28
C THR A 143 -10.72 -4.20 7.50
N LYS A 144 -10.05 -4.42 6.38
CA LYS A 144 -9.69 -3.40 5.41
C LYS A 144 -10.22 -3.85 4.07
N PRO A 145 -10.93 -2.99 3.33
CA PRO A 145 -11.48 -3.36 2.03
C PRO A 145 -10.32 -3.50 1.02
N TYR A 146 -10.29 -4.57 0.23
CA TYR A 146 -9.17 -4.87 -0.68
C TYR A 146 -9.54 -4.55 -2.14
N ARG A 147 -10.60 -5.17 -2.66
CA ARG A 147 -11.04 -5.00 -4.06
C ARG A 147 -12.55 -4.96 -4.14
N GLU A 148 -13.05 -4.31 -5.18
CA GLU A 148 -14.43 -4.45 -5.66
C GLU A 148 -14.47 -5.52 -6.76
N ILE A 149 -15.53 -6.33 -6.78
CA ILE A 149 -15.74 -7.29 -7.85
C ILE A 149 -16.48 -6.58 -8.99
N SER A 150 -15.81 -6.43 -10.14
CA SER A 150 -16.40 -5.95 -11.38
C SER A 150 -16.75 -7.14 -12.30
N GLY A 151 -17.74 -6.95 -13.17
CA GLY A 151 -18.29 -8.00 -14.03
C GLY A 151 -19.83 -7.94 -14.05
N PRO A 152 -20.52 -9.08 -14.13
CA PRO A 152 -21.97 -9.13 -13.97
C PRO A 152 -22.42 -8.46 -12.67
N LYS A 153 -23.61 -7.83 -12.72
CA LYS A 153 -24.16 -7.04 -11.60
C LYS A 153 -24.26 -7.82 -10.27
N PHE A 154 -24.30 -9.15 -10.33
CA PHE A 154 -24.45 -10.02 -9.17
C PHE A 154 -23.46 -11.17 -9.22
N LEU A 155 -23.13 -11.69 -8.04
CA LEU A 155 -22.55 -13.02 -7.90
C LEU A 155 -23.65 -14.05 -8.12
N TYR A 156 -23.57 -14.82 -9.21
CA TYR A 156 -24.54 -15.88 -9.48
C TYR A 156 -24.33 -17.07 -8.54
N ALA A 157 -25.37 -17.88 -8.33
CA ALA A 157 -25.23 -19.10 -7.54
C ALA A 157 -24.23 -20.05 -8.21
N GLY A 158 -23.29 -20.57 -7.42
CA GLY A 158 -22.26 -21.48 -7.93
C GLY A 158 -21.06 -21.55 -7.00
N ASN A 159 -20.07 -22.31 -7.43
CA ASN A 159 -18.82 -22.47 -6.70
C ASN A 159 -17.81 -21.41 -7.15
N TYR A 160 -17.06 -20.90 -6.17
CA TYR A 160 -16.03 -19.88 -6.37
C TYR A 160 -14.72 -20.35 -5.76
N SER A 161 -13.62 -19.82 -6.26
CA SER A 161 -12.29 -20.08 -5.74
C SER A 161 -11.55 -18.77 -5.49
N LEU A 162 -11.04 -18.64 -4.27
CA LEU A 162 -10.18 -17.53 -3.84
C LEU A 162 -8.78 -18.08 -3.63
N VAL A 163 -7.85 -17.66 -4.48
CA VAL A 163 -6.43 -18.01 -4.35
C VAL A 163 -5.74 -16.87 -3.61
N VAL A 164 -5.09 -17.20 -2.49
CA VAL A 164 -4.32 -16.27 -1.67
C VAL A 164 -2.84 -16.57 -1.87
N ASN A 165 -2.08 -15.59 -2.36
CA ASN A 165 -0.62 -15.67 -2.39
C ASN A 165 -0.09 -14.97 -1.16
N TYR A 166 0.41 -15.76 -0.20
CA TYR A 166 0.98 -15.25 1.03
C TYR A 166 2.36 -14.65 0.80
N SER A 167 2.52 -13.44 1.31
CA SER A 167 3.78 -12.74 1.43
C SER A 167 4.47 -13.12 2.75
N ILE A 168 5.81 -13.17 2.74
CA ILE A 168 6.62 -13.71 3.86
C ILE A 168 6.45 -12.92 5.17
N LEU A 169 5.90 -11.70 5.15
CA LEU A 169 5.72 -10.86 6.33
C LEU A 169 4.60 -11.34 7.28
N ALA A 170 3.70 -12.22 6.83
CA ALA A 170 2.54 -12.63 7.62
C ALA A 170 2.82 -13.74 8.66
N ARG A 171 4.02 -14.33 8.72
CA ARG A 171 4.36 -15.30 9.78
C ARG A 171 4.99 -14.62 11.01
N ALA A 172 4.14 -14.05 11.85
CA ALA A 172 4.46 -13.96 13.27
C ALA A 172 4.05 -15.30 13.91
N HIS A 173 5.04 -16.11 14.29
CA HIS A 173 4.85 -17.25 15.20
C HIS A 173 4.76 -16.75 16.64
#